data_AF-A0A349JYB4-F1
#
_entry.id   AF-A0A349JYB4-F1
#
_cell.length_a   1.000
_cell.length_b   1.000
_cell.length_c   1.000
_cell.angle_alpha   90.00
_cell.angle_beta   90.00
_cell.angle_gamma   90.00
#
_symmetry.space_group_name_H-M   'P 1'
#
loop_
_entity.id
_entity.type
_entity.pdbx_description
1 polymer ?
#
loop_
_entity_poly.entity_id
_entity_poly.type
_entity_poly.pdbx_seq_one_letter_code
_entity_poly.pdbx_strand_id
1 'polypeptide(L)'
;GRVRQKQWLAYEDGEEEAVMAVMLGWFDGKGRELMEQEVVAAWRPGGKPGHELELQLTFRPRGESLELQKTNFGFLAVRMAKELSGHFGKGEIRDSAGRKGENEIFAKSAAWMDYSGPTGAVPDGREGVACFDHPANPNYPTHWHVREDGWMGASCHLVEGRTLKKEEPLVLRYLLLAHAGKNGSREFDAVAQEFGRRPAFTVRKSTRPHRQFEVLRKQLPRN
;
A
#
# COMPACT_ATOMS: atom_id res chain seq x y z
N GLY A 1 -10.85 12.32 14.41
CA GLY A 1 -9.65 11.81 15.08
C GLY A 1 -8.41 12.43 14.49
N ARG A 2 -7.23 12.12 15.01
CA ARG A 2 -5.93 12.55 14.46
C ARG A 2 -4.95 11.37 14.47
N VAL A 3 -4.13 11.26 13.44
CA VAL A 3 -2.97 10.35 13.43
C VAL A 3 -1.73 11.18 13.75
N ARG A 4 -0.90 10.71 14.68
CA ARG A 4 0.33 11.41 15.10
C ARG A 4 1.51 10.44 15.05
N GLN A 5 2.66 10.95 14.62
CA GLN A 5 3.92 10.22 14.77
C GLN A 5 4.27 10.14 16.26
N LYS A 6 4.64 8.94 16.72
CA LYS A 6 5.06 8.67 18.10
C LYS A 6 6.56 8.46 18.19
N GLN A 7 7.13 7.71 17.25
CA GLN A 7 8.54 7.34 17.28
C GLN A 7 9.06 6.97 15.90
N TRP A 8 10.23 7.49 15.53
CA TRP A 8 11.04 6.94 14.44
C TRP A 8 11.73 5.67 14.93
N LEU A 9 11.51 4.56 14.24
CA LEU A 9 12.03 3.26 14.67
C LEU A 9 13.38 2.98 14.00
N ALA A 10 13.42 3.06 12.67
CA ALA A 10 14.63 2.76 11.91
C ALA A 10 14.67 3.52 10.58
N TYR A 11 15.90 3.82 10.16
CA TYR A 11 16.24 4.19 8.80
C TYR A 11 17.41 3.30 8.37
N GLU A 12 17.27 2.67 7.22
CA GLU A 12 18.29 1.82 6.63
C GLU A 12 18.42 2.19 5.15
N ASP A 13 19.64 2.39 4.70
CA ASP A 13 19.97 2.67 3.31
C ASP A 13 20.93 1.59 2.78
N GLY A 14 20.70 1.20 1.54
CA GLY A 14 21.50 0.22 0.82
C GLY A 14 21.28 0.37 -0.68
N GLU A 15 22.13 -0.26 -1.48
CA GLU A 15 22.10 -0.12 -2.95
C GLU A 15 20.78 -0.66 -3.55
N GLU A 16 20.28 -1.77 -3.00
CA GLU A 16 19.09 -2.47 -3.50
C GLU A 16 17.79 -2.05 -2.83
N GLU A 17 17.88 -1.41 -1.66
CA GLU A 17 16.72 -1.12 -0.82
C GLU A 17 17.05 -0.05 0.22
N ALA A 18 16.16 0.92 0.37
CA ALA A 18 16.13 1.84 1.49
C ALA A 18 14.84 1.64 2.29
N VAL A 19 14.92 1.58 3.61
CA VAL A 19 13.81 1.29 4.51
C VAL A 19 13.66 2.37 5.56
N MET A 20 12.42 2.77 5.80
CA MET A 20 12.01 3.59 6.93
C MET A 20 10.95 2.85 7.74
N ALA A 21 11.08 2.84 9.06
CA ALA A 21 10.05 2.39 9.98
C ALA A 21 9.64 3.49 10.97
N VAL A 22 8.34 3.66 11.17
CA VAL A 22 7.78 4.67 12.08
C VAL A 22 6.58 4.10 12.84
N MET A 23 6.49 4.44 14.12
CA MET A 23 5.32 4.18 14.95
C MET A 23 4.39 5.40 14.93
N LEU A 24 3.13 5.18 14.60
CA LEU A 24 2.05 6.17 14.63
C LEU A 24 1.01 5.78 15.68
N GLY A 25 0.32 6.77 16.22
CA GLY A 25 -0.85 6.60 17.09
C GLY A 25 -2.10 7.21 16.48
N TRP A 26 -3.23 6.51 16.61
CA TRP A 26 -4.54 6.96 16.16
C TRP A 26 -5.35 7.43 17.36
N PHE A 27 -5.77 8.70 17.36
CA PHE A 27 -6.45 9.34 18.49
C PHE A 27 -7.87 9.75 18.12
N ASP A 28 -8.81 9.58 19.04
CA ASP A 28 -10.20 10.03 18.88
C ASP A 28 -10.34 11.57 19.01
N GLY A 29 -11.58 12.08 18.98
CA GLY A 29 -11.85 13.52 19.12
C GLY A 29 -11.52 14.09 20.51
N LYS A 30 -11.36 13.24 21.52
CA LYS A 30 -11.04 13.61 22.91
C LYS A 30 -9.55 13.42 23.24
N GLY A 31 -8.75 12.94 22.28
CA GLY A 31 -7.33 12.70 22.45
C GLY A 31 -6.98 11.34 23.08
N ARG A 32 -7.94 10.42 23.20
CA ARG A 32 -7.66 9.04 23.62
C ARG A 32 -7.05 8.26 22.46
N GLU A 33 -5.95 7.56 22.72
CA GLU A 33 -5.34 6.66 21.74
C GLU A 33 -6.18 5.38 21.57
N LEU A 34 -6.58 5.09 20.33
CA LEU A 34 -7.41 3.94 19.96
C LEU A 34 -6.55 2.74 19.53
N MET A 35 -5.55 3.00 18.70
CA MET A 35 -4.63 1.98 18.17
C MET A 35 -3.28 2.57 17.81
N GLU A 36 -2.27 1.72 17.79
CA GLU A 36 -0.95 1.98 17.23
C GLU A 36 -0.88 1.43 15.81
N GLN A 37 -0.12 2.11 14.96
CA GLN A 37 0.20 1.68 13.61
C GLN A 37 1.72 1.72 13.41
N GLU A 38 2.32 0.56 13.23
CA GLU A 38 3.70 0.45 12.76
C GLU A 38 3.69 0.47 11.24
N VAL A 39 4.37 1.45 10.65
CA VAL A 39 4.55 1.58 9.19
C VAL A 39 5.98 1.24 8.86
N VAL A 40 6.17 0.27 7.97
CA VAL A 40 7.44 0.03 7.29
C VAL A 40 7.25 0.40 5.82
N ALA A 41 8.10 1.29 5.32
CA ALA A 41 8.14 1.68 3.92
C ALA A 41 9.52 1.33 3.36
N ALA A 42 9.56 0.50 2.32
CA ALA A 42 10.78 0.10 1.65
C ALA A 42 10.75 0.57 0.19
N TRP A 43 11.72 1.41 -0.16
CA TRP A 43 11.95 1.89 -1.51
C TRP A 43 12.98 1.00 -2.20
N ARG A 44 12.68 0.57 -3.43
CA ARG A 44 13.58 -0.25 -4.24
C ARG A 44 13.69 0.33 -5.66
N PRO A 45 14.90 0.42 -6.23
CA PRO A 45 15.03 0.61 -7.67
C PRO A 45 14.53 -0.66 -8.38
N GLY A 46 13.35 -0.62 -8.98
CA GLY A 46 12.70 -1.79 -9.60
C GLY A 46 13.08 -2.02 -11.07
N GLY A 47 14.22 -1.50 -11.53
CA GLY A 47 14.65 -1.62 -12.93
C GLY A 47 13.57 -1.17 -13.92
N LYS A 48 13.27 -2.01 -14.91
CA LYS A 48 12.01 -1.92 -15.67
C LYS A 48 11.00 -2.85 -14.98
N PRO A 49 9.79 -2.40 -14.59
CA PRO A 49 9.07 -1.25 -15.15
C PRO A 49 9.25 0.11 -14.45
N GLY A 50 9.92 0.17 -13.29
CA GLY A 50 10.16 1.46 -12.62
C GLY A 50 10.58 1.33 -11.16
N HIS A 51 10.14 2.26 -10.30
CA HIS A 51 10.52 2.28 -8.88
C HIS A 51 9.39 1.79 -7.99
N GLU A 52 9.77 1.08 -6.94
CA GLU A 52 8.84 0.40 -6.06
C GLU A 52 8.87 0.98 -4.64
N LEU A 53 7.69 1.19 -4.07
CA LEU A 53 7.49 1.52 -2.66
C LEU A 53 6.61 0.42 -2.03
N GLU A 54 7.25 -0.51 -1.34
CA GLU A 54 6.58 -1.54 -0.55
C GLU A 54 6.18 -0.95 0.80
N LEU A 55 4.92 -1.14 1.19
CA LEU A 55 4.34 -0.65 2.43
C LEU A 55 3.81 -1.82 3.24
N GLN A 56 4.22 -1.92 4.50
CA GLN A 56 3.59 -2.79 5.49
C GLN A 56 3.03 -1.94 6.63
N LEU A 57 1.73 -2.05 6.86
CA LEU A 57 0.99 -1.33 7.89
C LEU A 57 0.50 -2.36 8.92
N THR A 58 1.00 -2.27 10.15
CA THR A 58 0.58 -3.16 11.23
C THR A 58 -0.19 -2.40 12.30
N PHE A 59 -1.47 -2.73 12.48
CA PHE A 59 -2.36 -2.06 13.42
C PHE A 59 -2.58 -2.92 14.67
N ARG A 60 -2.46 -2.29 15.84
CA ARG A 60 -2.67 -2.94 17.15
C ARG A 60 -3.59 -2.09 18.02
N PRO A 61 -4.74 -2.61 18.48
CA PRO A 61 -5.62 -1.86 19.37
C PRO A 61 -4.92 -1.58 20.71
N ARG A 62 -5.22 -0.43 21.32
CA ARG A 62 -4.75 -0.11 22.69
C ARG A 62 -5.56 -0.85 23.75
N GLY A 63 -6.86 -1.06 23.51
CA GLY A 63 -7.74 -1.89 24.33
C GLY A 63 -7.67 -3.37 23.93
N GLU A 64 -8.50 -4.20 24.56
CA GLU A 64 -8.66 -5.62 24.22
C GLU A 64 -9.14 -5.82 22.78
N SER A 65 -10.02 -4.94 22.33
CA SER A 65 -10.49 -4.91 20.95
C SER A 65 -10.77 -3.49 20.44
N LEU A 66 -10.79 -3.34 19.12
CA LEU A 66 -11.21 -2.13 18.42
C LEU A 66 -11.94 -2.52 17.14
N GLU A 67 -13.15 -2.00 16.94
CA GLU A 67 -13.89 -2.22 15.71
C GLU A 67 -13.51 -1.19 14.64
N LEU A 68 -13.10 -1.66 13.47
CA LEU A 68 -13.04 -0.91 12.23
C LEU A 68 -14.36 -1.12 11.49
N GLN A 69 -15.13 -0.05 11.32
CA GLN A 69 -16.43 -0.13 10.65
C GLN A 69 -16.29 -0.36 9.15
N LYS A 70 -17.35 -0.92 8.55
CA LYS A 70 -17.49 -1.02 7.09
C LYS A 70 -17.37 0.36 6.45
N THR A 71 -16.55 0.48 5.42
CA THR A 71 -16.33 1.74 4.69
C THR A 71 -15.72 1.49 3.32
N ASN A 72 -16.04 2.33 2.34
CA ASN A 72 -15.38 2.31 1.04
C ASN A 72 -13.98 2.96 1.07
N PHE A 73 -13.48 3.41 2.22
CA PHE A 73 -12.13 3.96 2.35
C PHE A 73 -11.12 2.92 2.85
N GLY A 74 -9.93 2.92 2.24
CA GLY A 74 -8.78 2.12 2.65
C GLY A 74 -7.80 2.88 3.54
N PHE A 75 -6.86 2.14 4.14
CA PHE A 75 -5.70 2.73 4.81
C PHE A 75 -4.61 3.21 3.84
N LEU A 76 -4.63 2.72 2.59
CA LEU A 76 -3.78 3.19 1.50
C LEU A 76 -4.66 3.70 0.35
N ALA A 77 -4.38 4.92 -0.09
CA ALA A 77 -4.95 5.50 -1.29
C ALA A 77 -3.93 6.40 -1.98
N VAL A 78 -4.05 6.50 -3.30
CA VAL A 78 -3.24 7.36 -4.16
C VAL A 78 -4.17 8.34 -4.85
N ARG A 79 -3.74 9.60 -4.90
CA ARG A 79 -4.34 10.65 -5.72
C ARG A 79 -3.36 10.98 -6.84
N MET A 80 -3.76 10.70 -8.07
CA MET A 80 -2.96 11.01 -9.25
C MET A 80 -2.90 12.51 -9.53
N ALA A 81 -1.83 12.93 -10.18
CA ALA A 81 -1.73 14.25 -10.77
C ALA A 81 -2.89 14.49 -11.76
N LYS A 82 -3.36 15.74 -11.87
CA LYS A 82 -4.52 16.11 -12.69
C LYS A 82 -4.39 15.67 -14.15
N GLU A 83 -3.20 15.78 -14.74
CA GLU A 83 -2.93 15.37 -16.13
C GLU A 83 -3.03 13.84 -16.36
N LEU A 84 -2.81 13.05 -15.30
CA LEU A 84 -2.92 11.59 -15.30
C LEU A 84 -4.30 11.09 -14.88
N SER A 85 -5.22 11.96 -14.50
CA SER A 85 -6.60 11.54 -14.24
C SER A 85 -7.39 11.40 -15.55
N GLY A 86 -8.51 10.69 -15.48
CA GLY A 86 -9.39 10.44 -16.62
C GLY A 86 -10.33 11.61 -16.85
N HIS A 87 -10.81 12.23 -15.77
CA HIS A 87 -11.73 13.35 -15.85
C HIS A 87 -11.05 14.66 -16.29
N PHE A 88 -9.83 14.92 -15.81
CA PHE A 88 -9.14 16.18 -16.09
C PHE A 88 -7.99 16.07 -17.09
N GLY A 89 -7.55 14.85 -17.36
CA GLY A 89 -6.37 14.56 -18.15
C GLY A 89 -6.67 13.54 -19.25
N LYS A 90 -5.64 12.77 -19.60
CA LYS A 90 -5.74 11.70 -20.62
C LYS A 90 -5.39 10.33 -20.05
N GLY A 91 -5.42 10.20 -18.73
CA GLY A 91 -5.14 8.94 -18.06
C GLY A 91 -6.31 7.97 -18.13
N GLU A 92 -5.99 6.69 -17.94
CA GLU A 92 -6.96 5.60 -17.87
C GLU A 92 -6.67 4.79 -16.60
N ILE A 93 -7.72 4.50 -15.85
CA ILE A 93 -7.66 3.54 -14.75
C ILE A 93 -8.07 2.16 -15.25
N ARG A 94 -7.30 1.13 -14.88
CA ARG A 94 -7.50 -0.26 -15.27
C ARG A 94 -7.14 -1.21 -14.14
N ASP A 95 -7.64 -2.44 -14.20
CA ASP A 95 -7.39 -3.45 -13.19
C ASP A 95 -6.89 -4.80 -13.72
N SER A 96 -6.51 -5.66 -12.78
CA SER A 96 -6.09 -7.04 -13.03
C SER A 96 -7.14 -7.94 -13.69
N ALA A 97 -8.43 -7.56 -13.68
CA ALA A 97 -9.49 -8.30 -14.36
C ALA A 97 -9.73 -7.80 -15.80
N GLY A 98 -8.94 -6.83 -16.27
CA GLY A 98 -9.07 -6.23 -17.59
C GLY A 98 -10.16 -5.16 -17.69
N ARG A 99 -10.77 -4.75 -16.56
CA ARG A 99 -11.78 -3.69 -16.52
C ARG A 99 -11.11 -2.33 -16.60
N LYS A 100 -11.87 -1.33 -17.07
CA LYS A 100 -11.39 0.03 -17.33
C LYS A 100 -12.43 1.06 -16.93
N GLY A 101 -11.97 2.19 -16.42
CA GLY A 101 -12.84 3.29 -16.00
C GLY A 101 -13.53 3.05 -14.67
N GLU A 102 -14.07 4.12 -14.08
CA GLU A 102 -14.67 4.09 -12.73
C GLU A 102 -15.88 3.15 -12.66
N ASN A 103 -16.78 3.22 -13.65
CA ASN A 103 -18.03 2.46 -13.65
C ASN A 103 -17.82 0.94 -13.56
N GLU A 104 -16.79 0.42 -14.23
CA GLU A 104 -16.51 -1.02 -14.24
C GLU A 104 -15.70 -1.47 -13.02
N ILE A 105 -14.92 -0.57 -12.41
CA ILE A 105 -13.94 -0.92 -11.36
C ILE A 105 -14.45 -0.63 -9.95
N PHE A 106 -15.27 0.40 -9.75
CA PHE A 106 -15.69 0.82 -8.40
C PHE A 106 -16.36 -0.33 -7.62
N ALA A 107 -15.91 -0.51 -6.38
CA ALA A 107 -16.33 -1.57 -5.46
C ALA A 107 -16.06 -3.00 -5.94
N LYS A 108 -15.32 -3.20 -7.03
CA LYS A 108 -14.91 -4.53 -7.47
C LYS A 108 -13.59 -4.95 -6.84
N SER A 109 -13.43 -6.27 -6.69
CA SER A 109 -12.18 -6.90 -6.24
C SER A 109 -11.21 -7.09 -7.40
N ALA A 110 -9.92 -6.82 -7.16
CA ALA A 110 -8.82 -6.99 -8.12
C ALA A 110 -7.46 -7.03 -7.40
N ALA A 111 -6.49 -7.75 -7.95
CA ALA A 111 -5.15 -7.91 -7.37
C ALA A 111 -4.29 -6.65 -7.47
N TRP A 112 -4.51 -5.84 -8.50
CA TRP A 112 -3.85 -4.56 -8.68
C TRP A 112 -4.71 -3.60 -9.49
N MET A 113 -4.51 -2.30 -9.24
CA MET A 113 -4.99 -1.18 -10.05
C MET A 113 -3.81 -0.51 -10.74
N ASP A 114 -4.01 0.01 -11.94
CA ASP A 114 -3.09 0.95 -12.56
C ASP A 114 -3.83 2.21 -12.99
N TYR A 115 -3.26 3.37 -12.69
CA TYR A 115 -3.70 4.65 -13.22
C TYR A 115 -2.52 5.30 -13.93
N SER A 116 -2.61 5.33 -15.27
CA SER A 116 -1.53 5.80 -16.12
C SER A 116 -2.03 6.51 -17.36
N GLY A 117 -1.19 7.33 -17.97
CA GLY A 117 -1.51 8.10 -19.17
C GLY A 117 -0.32 8.90 -19.69
N PRO A 118 -0.49 9.60 -20.80
CA PRO A 118 0.50 10.56 -21.27
C PRO A 118 0.56 11.77 -20.33
N THR A 119 1.75 12.34 -20.18
CA THR A 119 2.00 13.59 -19.42
C THR A 119 2.56 14.65 -20.36
N GLY A 120 2.69 15.88 -19.89
CA GLY A 120 3.40 16.92 -20.65
C GLY A 120 4.86 16.54 -20.98
N ALA A 121 5.52 15.79 -20.10
CA ALA A 121 6.88 15.31 -20.30
C ALA A 121 6.96 14.08 -21.22
N VAL A 122 5.90 13.26 -21.25
CA VAL A 122 5.85 12.01 -22.03
C VAL A 122 4.56 11.96 -22.88
N PRO A 123 4.49 12.77 -23.96
CA PRO A 123 3.26 12.92 -24.74
C PRO A 123 2.86 11.67 -25.53
N ASP A 124 3.84 10.90 -26.03
CA ASP A 124 3.63 9.69 -26.83
C ASP A 124 3.78 8.38 -26.02
N GLY A 125 4.00 8.51 -24.71
CA GLY A 125 4.19 7.38 -23.81
C GLY A 125 3.13 7.35 -22.70
N ARG A 126 3.45 6.56 -21.68
CA ARG A 126 2.59 6.41 -20.50
C ARG A 126 3.47 6.41 -19.27
N GLU A 127 3.03 7.14 -18.26
CA GLU A 127 3.59 7.10 -16.92
C GLU A 127 2.43 7.00 -15.94
N GLY A 128 2.70 6.47 -14.76
CA GLY A 128 1.65 6.30 -13.77
C GLY A 128 2.10 5.57 -12.54
N VAL A 129 1.11 5.23 -11.73
CA VAL A 129 1.30 4.42 -10.53
C VAL A 129 0.39 3.20 -10.63
N ALA A 130 0.97 2.03 -10.44
CA ALA A 130 0.21 0.81 -10.16
C ALA A 130 0.23 0.53 -8.65
N CYS A 131 -0.91 0.12 -8.10
CA CYS A 131 -1.10 -0.22 -6.70
C CYS A 131 -1.48 -1.70 -6.59
N PHE A 132 -0.71 -2.48 -5.86
CA PHE A 132 -0.89 -3.92 -5.72
C PHE A 132 -1.31 -4.28 -4.31
N ASP A 133 -2.31 -5.15 -4.22
CA ASP A 133 -2.69 -5.81 -2.99
C ASP A 133 -1.83 -7.07 -2.76
N HIS A 134 -1.58 -7.42 -1.51
CA HIS A 134 -0.77 -8.59 -1.18
C HIS A 134 -1.65 -9.81 -0.86
N PRO A 135 -1.34 -11.03 -1.36
CA PRO A 135 -2.10 -12.26 -1.07
C PRO A 135 -2.27 -12.64 0.41
N ALA A 136 -1.49 -12.02 1.29
CA ALA A 136 -1.54 -12.25 2.74
C ALA A 136 -2.44 -11.23 3.47
N ASN A 137 -2.96 -10.22 2.75
CA ASN A 137 -3.93 -9.30 3.33
C ASN A 137 -5.26 -10.03 3.53
N PRO A 138 -6.02 -9.67 4.58
CA PRO A 138 -7.40 -10.13 4.68
C PRO A 138 -8.21 -9.69 3.47
N ASN A 139 -9.12 -10.56 3.04
CA ASN A 139 -10.05 -10.29 1.94
C ASN A 139 -9.34 -10.07 0.60
N TYR A 140 -8.14 -10.63 0.40
CA TYR A 140 -7.44 -10.59 -0.88
C TYR A 140 -8.20 -11.37 -1.98
N PRO A 141 -8.27 -10.82 -3.21
CA PRO A 141 -7.91 -9.45 -3.55
C PRO A 141 -8.91 -8.43 -2.98
N THR A 142 -8.41 -7.31 -2.46
CA THR A 142 -9.24 -6.26 -1.88
C THR A 142 -10.20 -5.67 -2.92
N HIS A 143 -11.30 -5.10 -2.42
CA HIS A 143 -12.13 -4.20 -3.20
C HIS A 143 -11.47 -2.83 -3.35
N TRP A 144 -11.80 -2.13 -4.43
CA TRP A 144 -11.22 -0.82 -4.74
C TRP A 144 -12.26 0.29 -4.76
N HIS A 145 -11.92 1.42 -4.15
CA HIS A 145 -12.63 2.68 -4.32
C HIS A 145 -11.83 3.54 -5.27
N VAL A 146 -12.38 3.75 -6.45
CA VAL A 146 -11.77 4.54 -7.51
C VAL A 146 -12.66 5.70 -7.90
N ARG A 147 -12.07 6.78 -8.41
CA ARG A 147 -12.79 7.88 -9.07
C ARG A 147 -11.99 8.42 -10.25
N GLU A 148 -12.68 8.86 -11.31
CA GLU A 148 -12.07 9.42 -12.52
C GLU A 148 -11.29 10.72 -12.29
N ASP A 149 -11.49 11.36 -11.13
CA ASP A 149 -10.74 12.52 -10.66
C ASP A 149 -9.31 12.18 -10.19
N GLY A 150 -8.86 10.94 -10.35
CA GLY A 150 -7.51 10.49 -10.02
C GLY A 150 -7.40 9.71 -8.70
N TRP A 151 -8.52 9.35 -8.06
CA TRP A 151 -8.50 8.58 -6.81
C TRP A 151 -8.44 7.08 -7.05
N MET A 152 -7.57 6.38 -6.32
CA MET A 152 -7.64 4.92 -6.16
C MET A 152 -7.22 4.52 -4.75
N GLY A 153 -8.04 3.72 -4.06
CA GLY A 153 -7.77 3.26 -2.69
C GLY A 153 -8.14 1.80 -2.47
N ALA A 154 -7.28 1.09 -1.73
CA ALA A 154 -7.43 -0.32 -1.36
C ALA A 154 -8.41 -0.46 -0.18
N SER A 155 -9.67 -0.73 -0.49
CA SER A 155 -10.79 -0.68 0.46
C SER A 155 -11.06 -2.06 1.10
N CYS A 156 -10.12 -2.52 1.91
CA CYS A 156 -10.17 -3.84 2.59
C CYS A 156 -11.39 -4.05 3.51
N HIS A 157 -12.14 -2.98 3.83
CA HIS A 157 -13.35 -3.00 4.65
C HIS A 157 -14.62 -2.56 3.88
N LEU A 158 -14.61 -2.64 2.54
CA LEU A 158 -15.73 -2.19 1.71
C LEU A 158 -16.99 -3.03 1.91
N VAL A 159 -16.83 -4.35 2.03
CA VAL A 159 -17.95 -5.30 2.18
C VAL A 159 -18.38 -5.43 3.64
N GLU A 160 -17.41 -5.54 4.54
CA GLU A 160 -17.59 -5.75 5.97
C GLU A 160 -16.54 -5.01 6.81
N GLY A 161 -16.91 -4.69 8.06
CA GLY A 161 -15.97 -4.18 9.05
C GLY A 161 -15.04 -5.27 9.61
N ARG A 162 -14.15 -4.90 10.52
CA ARG A 162 -13.22 -5.83 11.18
C ARG A 162 -13.00 -5.43 12.63
N THR A 163 -13.18 -6.38 13.55
CA THR A 163 -12.73 -6.21 14.93
C THR A 163 -11.27 -6.63 15.06
N LEU A 164 -10.42 -5.69 15.46
CA LEU A 164 -9.03 -5.96 15.83
C LEU A 164 -8.96 -6.47 17.26
N LYS A 165 -8.09 -7.44 17.50
CA LYS A 165 -7.71 -7.91 18.84
C LYS A 165 -6.23 -7.67 19.06
N LYS A 166 -5.81 -7.56 20.32
CA LYS A 166 -4.41 -7.23 20.65
C LYS A 166 -3.44 -8.35 20.26
N GLU A 167 -3.91 -9.60 20.36
CA GLU A 167 -3.16 -10.84 20.09
C GLU A 167 -3.03 -11.12 18.59
N GLU A 168 -3.90 -10.53 17.78
CA GLU A 168 -3.96 -10.71 16.33
C GLU A 168 -3.93 -9.34 15.62
N PRO A 169 -2.73 -8.76 15.46
CA PRO A 169 -2.57 -7.50 14.75
C PRO A 169 -3.06 -7.60 13.30
N LEU A 170 -3.75 -6.57 12.83
CA LEU A 170 -4.04 -6.45 11.39
C LEU A 170 -2.76 -6.02 10.67
N VAL A 171 -2.26 -6.87 9.79
CA VAL A 171 -1.16 -6.56 8.89
C VAL A 171 -1.70 -6.38 7.48
N LEU A 172 -1.45 -5.21 6.89
CA LEU A 172 -1.76 -4.90 5.50
C LEU A 172 -0.45 -4.61 4.75
N ARG A 173 -0.29 -5.22 3.58
CA ARG A 173 0.88 -5.07 2.71
C ARG A 173 0.44 -4.60 1.35
N TYR A 174 1.08 -3.55 0.84
CA TYR A 174 0.79 -3.01 -0.47
C TYR A 174 2.10 -2.67 -1.19
N LEU A 175 2.05 -2.62 -2.51
CA LEU A 175 3.14 -2.12 -3.33
C LEU A 175 2.62 -0.99 -4.19
N LEU A 176 3.34 0.13 -4.21
CA LEU A 176 3.18 1.15 -5.23
C LEU A 176 4.34 1.04 -6.21
N LEU A 177 4.03 0.95 -7.49
CA LEU A 177 5.00 0.95 -8.57
C LEU A 177 4.82 2.23 -9.37
N ALA A 178 5.77 3.16 -9.27
CA ALA A 178 5.88 4.26 -10.21
C ALA A 178 6.54 3.72 -11.49
N HIS A 179 5.82 3.74 -12.61
CA HIS A 179 6.29 3.13 -13.85
C HIS A 179 6.16 4.07 -15.04
N ALA A 180 6.96 3.76 -16.07
CA ALA A 180 6.90 4.39 -17.37
C ALA A 180 6.91 3.33 -18.49
N GLY A 181 6.37 3.69 -19.64
CA GLY A 181 6.32 2.85 -20.83
C GLY A 181 5.01 2.07 -20.97
N LYS A 182 4.99 1.16 -21.95
CA LYS A 182 3.79 0.40 -22.36
C LYS A 182 3.57 -0.86 -21.52
N ASN A 183 3.58 -0.71 -20.20
CA ASN A 183 3.29 -1.82 -19.28
C ASN A 183 1.80 -2.18 -19.37
N GLY A 184 1.50 -3.48 -19.37
CA GLY A 184 0.16 -4.03 -19.38
C GLY A 184 -0.01 -5.11 -18.31
N SER A 185 -1.07 -5.91 -18.45
CA SER A 185 -1.40 -6.94 -17.45
C SER A 185 -0.26 -7.93 -17.24
N ARG A 186 0.44 -8.35 -18.30
CA ARG A 186 1.57 -9.30 -18.18
C ARG A 186 2.66 -8.79 -17.25
N GLU A 187 3.09 -7.54 -17.41
CA GLU A 187 4.15 -6.94 -16.60
C GLU A 187 3.69 -6.77 -15.15
N PHE A 188 2.47 -6.27 -14.94
CA PHE A 188 1.93 -6.06 -13.60
C PHE A 188 1.62 -7.38 -12.88
N ASP A 189 1.14 -8.41 -13.57
CA ASP A 189 0.94 -9.73 -12.99
C ASP A 189 2.27 -10.36 -12.53
N ALA A 190 3.36 -10.12 -13.27
CA ALA A 190 4.70 -10.54 -12.85
C ALA A 190 5.13 -9.81 -11.57
N VAL A 191 4.93 -8.49 -11.49
CA VAL A 191 5.20 -7.70 -10.28
C VAL A 191 4.34 -8.18 -9.10
N ALA A 192 3.04 -8.44 -9.32
CA ALA A 192 2.13 -8.93 -8.31
C ALA A 192 2.56 -10.31 -7.76
N GLN A 193 2.99 -11.22 -8.64
CA GLN A 193 3.50 -12.53 -8.24
C GLN A 193 4.82 -12.43 -7.46
N GLU A 194 5.75 -11.57 -7.89
CA GLU A 194 6.99 -11.35 -7.17
C GLU A 194 6.70 -10.77 -5.79
N PHE A 195 5.90 -9.72 -5.73
CA PHE A 195 5.49 -9.08 -4.48
C PHE A 195 4.81 -10.07 -3.53
N GLY A 196 3.91 -10.91 -4.05
CA GLY A 196 3.22 -11.94 -3.26
C GLY A 196 4.13 -12.99 -2.63
N ARG A 197 5.36 -13.16 -3.14
CA ARG A 197 6.39 -14.04 -2.58
C ARG A 197 7.36 -13.31 -1.64
N ARG A 198 7.34 -11.98 -1.60
CA ARG A 198 8.27 -11.21 -0.76
C ARG A 198 7.96 -11.45 0.71
N PRO A 199 8.97 -11.72 1.55
CA PRO A 199 8.73 -11.85 2.97
C PRO A 199 8.32 -10.52 3.61
N ALA A 200 7.37 -10.60 4.55
CA ALA A 200 6.92 -9.47 5.37
C ALA A 200 8.07 -8.89 6.21
N PHE A 201 7.94 -7.63 6.63
CA PHE A 201 8.91 -7.00 7.51
C PHE A 201 8.66 -7.32 8.99
N THR A 202 9.70 -7.21 9.80
CA THR A 202 9.66 -7.23 11.26
C THR A 202 10.54 -6.10 11.78
N VAL A 203 9.98 -5.26 12.64
CA VAL A 203 10.75 -4.28 13.40
C VAL A 203 11.04 -4.86 14.77
N ARG A 204 12.30 -4.79 15.22
CA ARG A 204 12.71 -5.29 16.54
C ARG A 204 13.76 -4.38 17.16
N LYS A 205 13.99 -4.52 18.47
CA LYS A 205 15.13 -3.88 19.13
C LYS A 205 16.42 -4.37 18.50
N SER A 206 17.30 -3.45 18.16
CA SER A 206 18.59 -3.74 17.53
C SER A 206 19.62 -4.15 18.58
N THR A 207 20.48 -5.10 18.22
CA THR A 207 21.70 -5.44 18.97
C THR A 207 22.95 -4.75 18.41
N ARG A 208 22.81 -4.02 17.29
CA ARG A 208 23.89 -3.30 16.61
C ARG A 208 24.22 -1.99 17.36
N PRO A 209 25.50 -1.57 17.41
CA PRO A 209 25.90 -0.29 17.98
C PRO A 209 25.14 0.89 17.36
N HIS A 210 24.83 1.89 18.20
CA HIS A 210 24.19 3.16 17.80
C HIS A 210 22.82 3.02 17.11
N ARG A 211 22.11 1.89 17.28
CA ARG A 211 20.76 1.68 16.74
C ARG A 211 19.82 1.14 17.82
N GLN A 212 18.65 1.77 17.98
CA GLN A 212 17.63 1.31 18.93
C GLN A 212 16.77 0.19 18.35
N PHE A 213 16.38 0.31 17.06
CA PHE A 213 15.64 -0.71 16.33
C PHE A 213 16.31 -1.02 14.99
N GLU A 214 15.92 -2.14 14.40
CA GLU A 214 16.28 -2.56 13.05
C GLU A 214 15.06 -3.17 12.36
N VAL A 215 15.04 -3.10 11.03
CA VAL A 215 14.01 -3.71 10.20
C VAL A 215 14.60 -4.90 9.48
N LEU A 216 13.90 -6.04 9.51
CA LEU A 216 14.31 -7.25 8.82
C LEU A 216 13.16 -7.79 7.99
N ARG A 217 13.46 -8.35 6.82
CA ARG A 217 12.52 -9.24 6.13
C ARG A 217 12.45 -10.55 6.91
N LYS A 218 11.26 -11.01 7.28
CA LYS A 218 11.04 -12.29 7.95
C LYS A 218 11.70 -13.38 7.13
N GLN A 219 12.69 -14.08 7.69
CA GLN A 219 13.21 -15.26 7.02
C GLN A 219 12.08 -16.27 6.92
N LEU A 220 11.77 -16.72 5.70
CA LEU A 220 10.94 -17.90 5.52
C LEU A 220 11.63 -19.05 6.26
N PRO A 221 10.91 -19.88 7.04
CA PRO A 221 11.53 -21.08 7.61
C PRO A 221 12.18 -21.86 6.47
N ARG A 222 13.47 -22.19 6.63
CA ARG A 222 14.14 -23.11 5.71
C ARG A 222 13.45 -24.45 5.88
N ASN A 223 12.68 -24.86 4.87
CA ASN A 223 12.25 -26.25 4.73
C ASN A 223 13.47 -27.14 4.48
#